data_AF-A0A086A6N9-F1
#
_entry.id   AF-A0A086A6N9-F1
#
_cell.length_a   1.000
_cell.length_b   1.000
_cell.length_c   1.000
_cell.angle_alpha   90.00
_cell.angle_beta   90.00
_cell.angle_gamma   90.00
#
_symmetry.space_group_name_H-M   'P 1'
#
loop_
_entity.id
_entity.type
_entity.pdbx_description
1 polymer ?
#
loop_
_entity_poly.entity_id
_entity_poly.type
_entity_poly.pdbx_seq_one_letter_code
_entity_poly.pdbx_strand_id
1 'polypeptide(L)'
;MTPEEFVKNFYQEKQNILNLSFDRKSEYRTLVSTKIEELDLNEVKTEKLKEIVSHLLTDSFYTILLGLDGSASIGDSQESFKIYDGEDNLISEGGDLEELAYEYFHEDK
;
A
#
# COMPACT_ATOMS: atom_id res chain seq x y z
N MET A 1 11.46 13.23 7.39
CA MET A 1 10.93 12.47 6.24
C MET A 1 10.22 13.44 5.33
N THR A 2 10.41 13.39 4.01
CA THR A 2 9.67 14.24 3.04
C THR A 2 8.33 13.60 2.65
N PRO A 3 7.38 14.35 2.04
CA PRO A 3 6.18 13.76 1.44
C PRO A 3 6.49 12.60 0.48
N GLU A 4 7.51 12.76 -0.38
CA GLU A 4 7.92 11.73 -1.35
C GLU A 4 8.45 10.49 -0.64
N GLU A 5 9.30 10.63 0.37
CA GLU A 5 9.78 9.50 1.17
C GLU A 5 8.63 8.79 1.88
N PHE A 6 7.65 9.55 2.39
CA PHE A 6 6.47 9.01 3.05
C PHE A 6 5.63 8.16 2.08
N VAL A 7 5.26 8.69 0.91
CA VAL A 7 4.53 7.95 -0.13
C VAL A 7 5.32 6.74 -0.63
N LYS A 8 6.62 6.90 -0.87
CA LYS A 8 7.50 5.81 -1.29
C LYS A 8 7.52 4.67 -0.27
N ASN A 9 7.53 4.96 1.02
CA ASN A 9 7.48 3.94 2.07
C ASN A 9 6.18 3.13 2.00
N PHE A 10 5.03 3.76 1.71
CA PHE A 10 3.77 3.05 1.48
C PHE A 10 3.83 2.13 0.25
N TYR A 11 4.43 2.60 -0.84
CA TYR A 11 4.64 1.78 -2.04
C TYR A 11 5.56 0.59 -1.76
N GLN A 12 6.66 0.80 -1.03
CA GLN A 12 7.55 -0.29 -0.64
C GLN A 12 6.85 -1.29 0.28
N GLU A 13 6.02 -0.83 1.20
CA GLU A 13 5.26 -1.70 2.09
C GLU A 13 4.20 -2.52 1.33
N LYS A 14 3.54 -1.95 0.32
CA LYS A 14 2.71 -2.71 -0.62
C LYS A 14 3.50 -3.89 -1.23
N GLN A 15 4.71 -3.64 -1.72
CA GLN A 15 5.55 -4.69 -2.32
C GLN A 15 5.96 -5.74 -1.29
N ASN A 16 6.32 -5.32 -0.07
CA ASN A 16 6.68 -6.23 1.02
C ASN A 16 5.52 -7.15 1.38
N ILE A 17 4.33 -6.60 1.60
CA ILE A 17 3.13 -7.38 1.95
C ILE A 17 2.76 -8.33 0.82
N LEU A 18 2.81 -7.89 -0.44
CA LEU A 18 2.55 -8.75 -1.59
C LEU A 18 3.53 -9.92 -1.63
N ASN A 19 4.83 -9.67 -1.47
CA ASN A 19 5.84 -10.72 -1.48
C ASN A 19 5.66 -11.71 -0.32
N LEU A 20 5.44 -11.20 0.90
CA LEU A 20 5.20 -12.03 2.08
C LEU A 20 3.92 -12.86 1.98
N SER A 21 2.91 -12.38 1.25
CA SER A 21 1.65 -13.11 1.03
C SER A 21 1.82 -14.34 0.16
N PHE A 22 2.84 -14.39 -0.71
CA PHE A 22 3.10 -15.52 -1.61
C PHE A 22 4.40 -16.27 -1.30
N ASP A 23 5.09 -15.90 -0.22
CA ASP A 23 6.31 -16.59 0.22
C ASP A 23 5.98 -17.95 0.85
N ARG A 24 6.62 -18.99 0.30
CA ARG A 24 6.53 -20.39 0.75
C ARG A 24 7.83 -20.90 1.38
N LYS A 25 8.90 -20.11 1.33
CA LYS A 25 10.26 -20.52 1.73
C LYS A 25 10.66 -20.01 3.11
N SER A 26 10.16 -18.85 3.53
CA SER A 26 10.46 -18.30 4.85
C SER A 26 9.95 -19.21 5.97
N GLU A 27 10.73 -19.29 7.06
CA GLU A 27 10.32 -19.94 8.31
C GLU A 27 9.20 -19.13 9.02
N TYR A 28 9.14 -17.83 8.77
CA TYR A 28 8.15 -16.91 9.33
C TYR A 28 7.09 -16.59 8.30
N ARG A 29 6.14 -17.51 8.15
CA ARG A 29 5.03 -17.35 7.20
C ARG A 29 3.90 -16.54 7.80
N THR A 30 3.33 -15.66 6.98
CA THR A 30 2.11 -14.93 7.33
C THR A 30 0.93 -15.88 7.27
N LEU A 31 -0.13 -15.59 8.04
CA LEU A 31 -1.39 -16.34 7.94
C LEU A 31 -1.93 -16.34 6.51
N VAL A 32 -1.78 -15.21 5.80
CA VAL A 32 -2.20 -15.06 4.39
C VAL A 32 -1.45 -16.06 3.51
N SER A 33 -0.13 -16.19 3.65
CA SER A 33 0.62 -17.12 2.80
C SER A 33 0.32 -18.58 3.10
N THR A 34 0.01 -18.93 4.35
CA THR A 34 -0.52 -20.25 4.69
C THR A 34 -1.87 -20.49 4.02
N LYS A 35 -2.80 -19.52 4.08
CA LYS A 35 -4.12 -19.66 3.44
C LYS A 35 -4.07 -19.73 1.92
N ILE A 36 -3.17 -18.98 1.28
CA ILE A 36 -2.99 -19.05 -0.17
C ILE A 36 -2.44 -20.42 -0.58
N GLU A 37 -1.52 -21.00 0.20
CA GLU A 37 -1.01 -22.34 -0.08
C GLU A 37 -2.08 -23.43 0.12
N GLU A 38 -2.93 -23.32 1.15
CA GLU A 38 -4.05 -24.25 1.41
C GLU A 38 -5.03 -24.35 0.22
N LEU A 39 -5.06 -23.36 -0.68
CA LEU A 39 -5.90 -23.38 -1.89
C LEU A 39 -5.38 -24.33 -2.99
N ASP A 40 -4.15 -24.83 -2.87
CA ASP A 40 -3.50 -25.76 -3.82
C ASP A 40 -3.63 -25.31 -5.30
N LEU A 41 -3.35 -24.03 -5.53
CA LEU A 41 -3.44 -23.42 -6.85
C LEU A 41 -2.26 -23.83 -7.73
N ASN A 42 -2.53 -24.11 -9.00
CA ASN A 42 -1.48 -24.18 -10.01
C ASN A 42 -0.84 -22.80 -10.27
N GLU A 43 0.29 -22.78 -10.98
CA GLU A 43 1.07 -21.56 -11.24
C GLU A 43 0.23 -20.47 -11.89
N VAL A 44 -0.54 -20.79 -12.94
CA VAL A 44 -1.39 -19.82 -13.65
C VAL A 44 -2.43 -19.19 -12.72
N LYS A 45 -3.09 -19.98 -11.86
CA LYS A 45 -4.06 -19.46 -10.90
C LYS A 45 -3.38 -18.68 -9.77
N THR A 46 -2.17 -19.07 -9.38
CA THR A 46 -1.38 -18.37 -8.35
C THR A 46 -1.00 -16.98 -8.83
N GLU A 47 -0.52 -16.83 -10.06
CA GLU A 47 -0.18 -15.53 -10.64
C GLU A 47 -1.41 -14.63 -10.79
N LYS A 48 -2.56 -15.18 -11.21
CA LYS A 48 -3.82 -14.41 -11.22
C LYS A 48 -4.25 -13.93 -9.84
N LEU A 49 -4.11 -14.78 -8.81
CA LEU A 49 -4.41 -14.37 -7.44
C LEU A 49 -3.43 -13.29 -6.97
N LYS A 50 -2.16 -13.40 -7.33
CA LYS A 50 -1.14 -12.39 -7.02
C LYS A 50 -1.44 -11.05 -7.67
N GLU A 51 -1.90 -11.04 -8.92
CA GLU A 51 -2.36 -9.83 -9.61
C GLU A 51 -3.57 -9.20 -8.90
N ILE A 52 -4.58 -10.01 -8.54
CA ILE A 52 -5.75 -9.53 -7.79
C ILE A 52 -5.33 -8.90 -6.45
N VAL A 53 -4.47 -9.58 -5.69
CA VAL A 53 -3.97 -9.07 -4.40
C VAL A 53 -3.15 -7.79 -4.61
N SER A 54 -2.32 -7.73 -5.66
CA SER A 54 -1.55 -6.53 -6.00
C SER A 54 -2.45 -5.33 -6.27
N HIS A 55 -3.51 -5.50 -7.08
CA HIS A 55 -4.48 -4.45 -7.36
C HIS A 55 -5.27 -4.04 -6.11
N LEU A 56 -5.71 -5.00 -5.30
CA LEU A 56 -6.38 -4.71 -4.03
C LEU A 56 -5.49 -3.87 -3.09
N LEU A 57 -4.20 -4.19 -3.00
CA LEU A 57 -3.25 -3.42 -2.21
C LEU A 57 -2.99 -2.04 -2.83
N THR A 58 -2.94 -1.92 -4.17
CA THR A 58 -2.90 -0.60 -4.84
C THR A 58 -4.10 0.24 -4.41
N ASP A 59 -5.33 -0.27 -4.60
CA ASP A 59 -6.56 0.45 -4.26
C ASP A 59 -6.58 0.86 -2.79
N SER A 60 -6.15 -0.04 -1.90
CA SER A 60 -6.14 0.19 -0.45
C SER A 60 -5.14 1.28 -0.05
N PHE A 61 -3.86 1.14 -0.42
CA PHE A 61 -2.83 2.09 -0.01
C PHE A 61 -2.98 3.44 -0.71
N TYR A 62 -3.35 3.45 -1.99
CA TYR A 62 -3.61 4.69 -2.72
C TYR A 62 -4.79 5.45 -2.10
N THR A 63 -5.91 4.78 -1.81
CA THR A 63 -7.07 5.42 -1.14
C THR A 63 -6.71 5.94 0.25
N ILE A 64 -5.89 5.22 1.02
CA ILE A 64 -5.43 5.71 2.33
C ILE A 64 -4.60 6.99 2.18
N LEU A 65 -3.66 7.04 1.23
CA LEU A 65 -2.85 8.23 0.99
C LEU A 65 -3.71 9.43 0.57
N LEU A 66 -4.65 9.23 -0.36
CA LEU A 66 -5.60 10.28 -0.78
C LEU A 66 -6.52 10.70 0.37
N GLY A 67 -6.90 9.77 1.24
CA GLY A 67 -7.67 10.06 2.44
C GLY A 67 -6.93 10.93 3.44
N LEU A 68 -5.63 10.70 3.63
CA LEU A 68 -4.76 11.53 4.47
C LEU A 68 -4.52 12.90 3.85
N ASP A 69 -4.37 12.94 2.53
CA ASP A 69 -4.20 14.15 1.74
C ASP A 69 -5.43 15.08 1.81
N GLY A 70 -6.62 14.48 1.93
CA GLY A 70 -7.91 15.16 1.83
C GLY A 70 -8.52 15.15 0.42
N SER A 71 -7.89 14.42 -0.51
CA SER A 71 -8.35 14.23 -1.89
C SER A 71 -9.34 13.06 -2.05
N ALA A 72 -9.49 12.21 -1.03
CA ALA A 72 -10.55 11.20 -0.95
C ALA A 72 -11.17 11.13 0.47
N SER A 73 -12.34 10.49 0.59
CA SER A 73 -12.95 10.23 1.89
C SER A 73 -12.32 9.02 2.59
N ILE A 74 -12.11 9.10 3.90
CA ILE A 74 -11.88 7.95 4.76
C ILE A 74 -13.24 7.56 5.35
N GLY A 75 -13.84 6.48 4.82
CA GLY A 75 -15.24 6.16 5.10
C GLY A 75 -16.15 7.25 4.53
N ASP A 76 -17.01 7.82 5.38
CA ASP A 76 -17.98 8.84 4.96
C ASP A 76 -17.49 10.29 5.21
N SER A 77 -16.24 10.48 5.63
CA SER A 77 -15.67 11.80 5.95
C SER A 77 -14.49 12.12 5.04
N GLN A 78 -14.48 13.32 4.47
CA GLN A 78 -13.35 13.84 3.70
C GLN A 78 -12.79 15.06 4.43
N GLU A 79 -11.58 14.91 4.95
CA GLU A 79 -10.85 15.92 5.70
C GLU A 79 -9.40 15.91 5.23
N SER A 80 -8.73 17.06 5.27
CA SER A 80 -7.30 17.12 5.00
C SER A 80 -6.52 17.07 6.31
N PHE A 81 -5.49 16.22 6.37
CA PHE A 81 -4.69 16.01 7.57
C PHE A 81 -3.29 16.56 7.40
N LYS A 82 -2.79 17.21 8.46
CA LYS A 82 -1.35 17.48 8.59
C LYS A 82 -0.68 16.26 9.20
N ILE A 83 0.41 15.84 8.59
CA ILE A 83 1.18 14.67 9.05
C ILE A 83 2.48 15.17 9.67
N TYR A 84 2.74 14.73 10.90
CA TYR A 84 3.99 15.00 11.62
C TYR A 84 4.67 13.66 11.94
N ASP A 85 6.00 13.64 11.95
CA ASP A 85 6.74 12.50 12.48
C ASP A 85 6.79 12.51 14.01
N GLY A 86 7.45 11.50 14.60
CA GLY A 86 7.58 11.37 16.06
C GLY A 86 8.47 12.43 16.72
N GLU A 87 9.12 13.30 15.94
CA GLU A 87 9.96 14.41 16.40
C GLU A 87 9.27 15.77 16.17
N ASP A 88 7.95 15.78 15.89
CA ASP A 88 7.15 16.95 15.55
C ASP A 88 7.60 17.70 14.27
N ASN A 89 8.37 17.05 13.39
CA ASN A 89 8.65 17.62 12.07
C ASN A 89 7.44 17.40 11.15
N LEU A 90 7.00 18.46 10.51
CA LEU A 90 5.94 18.40 9.52
C LEU A 90 6.43 17.62 8.29
N ILE A 91 5.69 16.55 7.94
CA ILE A 91 5.89 15.77 6.73
C ILE A 91 5.02 16.30 5.60
N SER A 92 3.72 16.57 5.85
CA SER A 92 2.74 16.98 4.85
C SER A 92 1.76 18.00 5.43
N GLU A 93 1.45 19.04 4.65
CA GLU A 93 0.45 20.06 5.01
C GLU A 93 -0.99 19.64 4.68
N GLY A 94 -1.17 18.54 3.93
CA GLY A 94 -2.43 18.11 3.33
C GLY A 94 -2.64 18.73 1.94
N GLY A 95 -2.77 17.90 0.90
CA GLY A 95 -2.88 18.30 -0.51
C GLY A 95 -1.59 18.14 -1.33
N ASP A 96 -0.54 17.55 -0.75
CA ASP A 96 0.78 17.35 -1.34
C ASP A 96 1.17 15.86 -1.51
N LEU A 97 0.25 14.92 -1.27
CA LEU A 97 0.48 13.47 -1.41
C LEU A 97 -0.14 12.87 -2.67
N GLU A 98 -1.24 13.43 -3.19
CA GLU A 98 -2.03 12.81 -4.28
C GLU A 98 -1.19 12.54 -5.54
N GLU A 99 -0.48 13.56 -6.05
CA GLU A 99 0.33 13.46 -7.26
C GLU A 99 1.45 12.42 -7.08
N LEU A 100 2.17 12.47 -5.96
CA LEU A 100 3.20 11.50 -5.62
C LEU A 100 2.64 10.07 -5.52
N ALA A 101 1.45 9.91 -4.92
CA ALA A 101 0.80 8.62 -4.81
C ALA A 101 0.43 8.08 -6.19
N TYR A 102 -0.04 8.93 -7.11
CA TYR A 102 -0.36 8.52 -8.47
C TYR A 102 0.89 8.05 -9.23
N GLU A 103 1.98 8.82 -9.16
CA GLU A 103 3.26 8.46 -9.78
C GLU A 103 3.76 7.08 -9.33
N TYR A 104 3.75 6.79 -8.02
CA TYR A 104 4.23 5.52 -7.49
C TYR A 104 3.28 4.34 -7.74
N PHE A 105 1.97 4.54 -7.66
CA PHE A 105 1.01 3.43 -7.71
C PHE A 105 0.45 3.14 -9.11
N HIS A 106 0.58 4.08 -10.06
CA HIS A 106 0.01 3.97 -11.40
C HIS A 106 1.01 4.24 -12.55
N GLU A 107 2.09 4.98 -12.31
CA GLU A 107 3.09 5.28 -13.36
C GLU A 107 4.42 4.53 -13.19
N ASP A 108 4.51 3.62 -12.22
CA ASP A 108 5.69 2.80 -11.92
C ASP A 108 6.99 3.61 -11.70
N LYS A 109 6.89 4.75 -11.00
CA LYS A 109 8.03 5.59 -10.59
C LYS A 109 8.97 4.89 -9.58
#